data_AF-A0A2N9MDV0-F1
#
_entry.id   AF-A0A2N9MDV0-F1
#
_cell.length_a   1.000
_cell.length_b   1.000
_cell.length_c   1.000
_cell.angle_alpha   90.00
_cell.angle_beta   90.00
_cell.angle_gamma   90.00
#
_symmetry.space_group_name_H-M   'P 1'
#
loop_
_entity.id
_entity.type
_entity.pdbx_description
1 polymer ?
#
loop_
_entity_poly.entity_id
_entity_poly.type
_entity_poly.pdbx_seq_one_letter_code
_entity_poly.pdbx_strand_id
1 'polypeptide(L)' 'MKQDIVPGMEIPLHFQADQIGVYEVPCSELCGLGHYQMRTTMQVMSQADFDKWMQQQLQNK' A
#
# COMPACT_ATOMS: atom_id res chain seq x y z
N MET A 1 -1.14 -7.08 -9.30
CA MET A 1 0.31 -6.87 -9.50
C MET A 1 1.07 -7.37 -8.28
N LYS A 2 2.24 -7.97 -8.47
CA LYS A 2 3.17 -8.38 -7.40
C LYS A 2 4.54 -7.85 -7.77
N GLN A 3 5.23 -7.20 -6.83
CA GLN A 3 6.60 -6.76 -7.03
C GLN A 3 7.41 -7.06 -5.76
N ASP A 4 8.52 -7.76 -5.93
CA ASP A 4 9.42 -8.07 -4.83
C ASP A 4 10.26 -6.83 -4.49
N ILE A 5 10.43 -6.60 -3.20
CA ILE A 5 11.25 -5.52 -2.66
C ILE A 5 12.64 -6.10 -2.39
N VAL A 6 13.53 -5.97 -3.36
CA VAL A 6 14.90 -6.53 -3.29
C VAL A 6 15.84 -5.49 -2.65
N PRO A 7 16.54 -5.82 -1.55
CA PRO A 7 17.47 -4.90 -0.91
C PRO A 7 18.55 -4.40 -1.88
N GLY A 8 18.75 -3.08 -1.94
CA GLY A 8 19.75 -2.44 -2.80
C GLY A 8 19.31 -2.18 -4.24
N MET A 9 18.07 -2.53 -4.61
CA MET A 9 17.51 -2.23 -5.93
C MET A 9 16.38 -1.19 -5.81
N GLU A 10 16.35 -0.24 -6.75
CA GLU A 10 15.19 0.60 -6.99
C GLU A 10 14.39 0.00 -8.14
N ILE A 11 13.16 -0.43 -7.84
CA ILE A 11 12.28 -1.06 -8.84
C ILE A 11 11.02 -0.21 -8.96
N PRO A 12 10.84 0.55 -10.07
CA PRO A 12 9.68 1.42 -10.24
C PRO A 12 8.42 0.58 -10.42
N LEU A 13 7.34 1.02 -9.77
CA LEU A 13 6.04 0.38 -9.82
C LEU A 13 4.97 1.42 -10.14
N HIS A 14 4.10 1.10 -11.11
CA HIS A 14 2.97 1.95 -11.46
C HIS A 14 1.69 1.12 -11.54
N PHE A 15 0.61 1.65 -10.99
CA PHE A 15 -0.74 1.13 -11.19
C PHE A 15 -1.78 2.21 -11.03
N GLN A 16 -2.97 1.89 -11.52
CA GLN A 16 -4.19 2.67 -11.33
C GLN A 16 -5.25 1.74 -10.76
N ALA A 17 -5.98 2.22 -9.76
CA ALA A 17 -7.14 1.51 -9.22
C ALA A 17 -8.41 2.02 -9.91
N ASP A 18 -9.25 1.11 -10.39
CA ASP A 18 -10.47 1.47 -11.13
C ASP A 18 -11.70 1.60 -10.23
N GLN A 19 -11.65 1.06 -9.01
CA GLN A 19 -12.77 1.00 -8.08
C GLN A 19 -12.36 1.45 -6.68
N ILE A 20 -13.22 2.22 -6.04
CA ILE A 20 -13.09 2.62 -4.63
C ILE A 20 -13.31 1.40 -3.75
N GLY A 21 -12.50 1.25 -2.70
CA GLY A 21 -12.61 0.11 -1.80
C GLY A 21 -11.38 -0.09 -0.90
N VAL A 22 -11.46 -1.09 -0.04
CA VAL A 22 -10.33 -1.56 0.77
C VAL A 22 -9.90 -2.91 0.24
N TYR A 23 -8.62 -3.03 -0.09
CA TYR A 23 -8.02 -4.21 -0.69
C TYR A 23 -6.95 -4.76 0.24
N GLU A 24 -6.94 -6.07 0.47
CA GLU A 24 -5.87 -6.72 1.22
C GLU A 24 -4.60 -6.79 0.36
N VAL A 25 -3.46 -6.50 1.00
CA VAL A 25 -2.12 -6.57 0.41
C VAL A 25 -1.27 -7.49 1.28
N PRO A 26 -1.24 -8.80 0.99
CA PRO A 26 -0.41 -9.75 1.72
C PRO A 26 1.05 -9.71 1.22
N CYS A 27 1.99 -9.97 2.11
CA CYS A 27 3.34 -10.33 1.72
C CYS A 27 3.33 -11.67 0.97
N SER A 28 4.03 -11.73 -0.17
CA SER A 28 4.07 -12.91 -1.05
C SER A 28 5.48 -13.44 -1.28
N GLU A 29 6.46 -12.94 -0.52
CA GLU A 29 7.85 -13.39 -0.57
C GLU A 29 8.34 -13.78 0.82
N LEU A 30 8.78 -15.02 1.00
CA LEU A 30 9.14 -15.56 2.30
C LEU A 30 10.42 -14.90 2.80
N CYS A 31 10.30 -14.05 3.83
CA CYS A 31 11.41 -13.27 4.37
C CYS A 31 11.80 -13.63 5.82
N GLY A 32 11.11 -14.57 6.47
CA GLY A 32 11.46 -15.03 7.81
C GLY A 32 10.29 -15.41 8.71
N LEU A 33 10.59 -15.61 10.00
CA LEU A 33 9.61 -15.94 11.05
C LEU A 33 8.70 -14.72 11.28
N GLY A 34 7.46 -14.80 10.84
CA GLY A 34 6.49 -13.69 10.85
C GLY A 34 5.91 -13.36 9.47
N HIS A 35 6.44 -13.94 8.40
CA HIS A 35 5.97 -13.72 7.03
C HIS A 35 4.43 -13.83 6.87
N TYR A 36 3.81 -14.83 7.50
CA TYR A 36 2.36 -15.04 7.41
C TYR A 36 1.50 -13.93 8.04
N GLN A 37 2.09 -13.14 8.96
CA GLN A 37 1.41 -12.02 9.63
C GLN A 37 1.56 -10.70 8.87
N MET A 38 2.47 -10.64 7.89
CA MET A 38 2.72 -9.44 7.11
C MET A 38 1.59 -9.22 6.10
N ARG A 39 0.51 -8.62 6.58
CA ARG A 39 -0.66 -8.22 5.80
C ARG A 39 -0.95 -6.76 6.09
N THR A 40 -1.21 -6.00 5.04
CA THR A 40 -1.68 -4.63 5.15
C THR A 40 -2.91 -4.45 4.27
N THR A 41 -3.53 -3.29 4.35
CA THR A 41 -4.62 -2.91 3.47
C THR A 41 -4.23 -1.69 2.65
N MET A 42 -4.75 -1.64 1.43
CA MET A 42 -4.72 -0.46 0.57
C MET A 42 -6.14 0.08 0.47
N GLN A 43 -6.33 1.35 0.84
CA GLN A 43 -7.61 2.01 0.71
C GLN A 43 -7.58 2.91 -0.52
N VAL A 44 -8.42 2.58 -1.51
CA VAL A 44 -8.68 3.41 -2.69
C VAL A 44 -9.83 4.34 -2.35
N MET A 45 -9.59 5.65 -2.45
CA MET A 45 -10.52 6.70 -2.08
C MET A 45 -10.94 7.53 -3.30
N SER A 46 -12.03 8.29 -3.17
CA SER A 46 -12.30 9.40 -4.07
C SER A 46 -11.24 10.49 -3.89
N GLN A 47 -11.02 11.33 -4.90
CA GLN A 47 -10.06 12.44 -4.80
C GLN A 47 -10.39 13.38 -3.63
N ALA A 48 -11.67 13.73 -3.46
CA ALA A 48 -12.11 14.63 -2.41
C ALA A 48 -11.88 14.06 -1.00
N ASP A 49 -12.02 12.75 -0.81
CA ASP A 49 -11.78 12.11 0.49
C ASP A 49 -10.28 11.96 0.77
N PHE A 50 -9.48 11.67 -0.26
CA PHE A 50 -8.02 11.66 -0.15
C PHE A 50 -7.47 13.03 0.24
N ASP A 51 -7.95 14.11 -0.39
CA ASP A 51 -7.51 15.47 -0.09
C ASP A 51 -7.79 15.84 1.38
N LYS A 52 -8.98 15.50 1.88
CA LYS A 52 -9.34 15.69 3.31
C LYS A 52 -8.43 14.89 4.23
N TRP A 53 -8.21 13.61 3.91
CA TRP A 53 -7.34 12.74 4.69
C TRP A 53 -5.91 13.28 4.75
N MET A 54 -5.37 13.74 3.63
CA MET A 54 -4.02 14.30 3.55
C MET A 54 -3.86 15.53 4.45
N GLN A 55 -4.85 16.45 4.45
CA GLN A 55 -4.83 17.62 5.34
C GLN A 55 -4.82 17.23 6.82
N GLN A 56 -5.59 16.21 7.20
CA GLN A 56 -5.60 15.70 8.57
C GLN A 56 -4.24 15.07 8.95
N GLN A 57 -3.63 14.28 8.07
CA GLN A 57 -2.32 13.67 8.34
C GLN A 57 -1.20 14.71 8.51
N LEU A 58 -1.24 15.80 7.74
CA LEU A 58 -0.27 16.90 7.87
C LEU A 58 -0.40 17.65 9.21
N GLN A 59 -1.62 17.75 9.76
CA GLN A 59 -1.88 18.40 11.04
C GLN A 59 -1.54 17.50 12.25
N ASN A 60 -1.56 16.18 12.06
CA ASN A 60 -1.27 15.18 13.08
C ASN A 60 0.22 14.74 13.09
N LYS A 61 1.08 15.48 12.40
CA LYS A 61 2.51 15.22 12.29
C LYS A 61 3.30 16.15 13.21
#